data_AF-A0A813VC77-F1
#
_entry.id   AF-A0A813VC77-F1
#
_cell.length_a   1.000
_cell.length_b   1.000
_cell.length_c   1.000
_cell.angle_alpha   90.00
_cell.angle_beta   90.00
_cell.angle_gamma   90.00
#
_symmetry.space_group_name_H-M   'P 1'
#
loop_
_entity.id
_entity.type
_entity.pdbx_description
1 polymer ?
#
loop_
_entity_poly.entity_id
_entity_poly.type
_entity_poly.pdbx_seq_one_letter_code
_entity_poly.pdbx_strand_id
1 'polypeptide(L)' 'MKHPHRYDLPKGHMEPGETEHQTALRELLEETGIQSSDIDIDPNFRFENTYYPKYKRFGGETVKKTLVIFLARLKSDSTK' A
#
# COMPACT_ATOMS: atom_id res chain seq x y z
N MET A 1 4.40 4.14 11.53
CA MET A 1 3.10 4.76 11.17
C MET A 1 2.92 6.10 11.89
N LYS A 2 2.38 7.14 11.21
CA LYS A 2 2.17 8.48 11.83
C LYS A 2 0.97 8.53 12.79
N HIS A 3 0.14 7.48 12.81
CA HIS A 3 -1.05 7.34 13.67
C HIS A 3 -1.13 5.89 14.17
N PRO A 4 -0.71 5.58 15.42
CA PRO A 4 -0.63 4.21 15.92
C PRO A 4 -2.00 3.55 16.18
N HIS A 5 -3.09 4.33 16.22
CA HIS A 5 -4.44 3.84 16.53
C HIS A 5 -5.41 3.96 15.34
N ARG A 6 -4.89 4.04 14.12
CA ARG A 6 -5.71 4.15 12.91
C ARG A 6 -5.54 2.89 12.06
N TYR A 7 -6.64 2.22 11.76
CA TYR A 7 -6.66 1.19 10.73
C TYR A 7 -6.39 1.81 9.36
N ASP A 8 -5.56 1.13 8.59
CA ASP A 8 -5.18 1.53 7.25
C ASP A 8 -4.93 0.27 6.41
N LEU A 9 -4.84 0.44 5.09
CA LEU A 9 -4.44 -0.64 4.21
C LEU A 9 -2.91 -0.87 4.27
N PRO A 10 -2.43 -2.10 4.01
CA PRO A 10 -1.01 -2.35 3.87
C PRO A 10 -0.44 -1.55 2.70
N LYS A 11 0.65 -0.82 2.96
CA LYS A 11 1.23 0.11 1.99
C LYS A 11 2.59 0.61 2.48
N GLY A 12 3.42 0.99 1.51
CA GLY A 12 4.63 1.74 1.77
C GLY A 12 5.13 2.44 0.53
N HIS A 13 6.42 2.76 0.53
CA HIS A 13 7.03 3.48 -0.59
C HIS A 13 7.51 2.47 -1.63
N MET A 14 7.32 2.81 -2.91
CA MET A 14 7.88 2.07 -4.02
C MET A 14 9.41 2.15 -3.98
N GLU A 15 10.07 0.99 -4.09
CA GLU A 15 11.52 0.89 -4.16
C GLU A 15 12.02 1.03 -5.62
N PRO A 16 13.30 1.38 -5.84
CA PRO A 16 13.86 1.49 -7.18
C PRO A 16 13.72 0.18 -7.97
N GLY A 17 13.05 0.26 -9.14
CA GLY A 17 12.85 -0.88 -10.03
C GLY A 17 11.58 -1.69 -9.78
N GLU A 18 10.80 -1.36 -8.74
CA GLU A 18 9.49 -1.99 -8.53
C GLU A 18 8.42 -1.41 -9.47
N THR A 19 7.50 -2.29 -9.87
CA THR A 19 6.17 -1.90 -10.36
C THR A 19 5.24 -1.64 -9.18
N GLU A 20 4.15 -0.90 -9.41
CA GLU A 20 3.13 -0.62 -8.38
C GLU A 20 2.56 -1.91 -7.76
N HIS A 21 2.36 -2.96 -8.57
CA HIS A 21 1.91 -4.27 -8.09
C HIS A 21 2.96 -4.95 -7.20
N GLN A 22 4.23 -4.91 -7.58
CA GLN A 22 5.31 -5.49 -6.77
C GLN A 22 5.39 -4.80 -5.41
N THR A 23 5.36 -3.47 -5.38
CA THR A 23 5.32 -2.71 -4.12
C THR A 23 4.12 -3.09 -3.27
N ALA A 24 2.91 -3.14 -3.84
CA ALA A 24 1.70 -3.47 -3.09
C ALA A 24 1.76 -4.90 -2.50
N LEU A 25 2.25 -5.88 -3.27
CA LEU A 25 2.42 -7.26 -2.82
C LEU A 25 3.50 -7.43 -1.75
N ARG A 26 4.62 -6.72 -1.88
CA ARG A 26 5.69 -6.72 -0.88
C ARG A 26 5.19 -6.15 0.45
N GLU A 27 4.54 -4.99 0.41
CA GLU A 27 4.00 -4.32 1.61
C GLU A 27 2.87 -5.12 2.26
N LEU A 28 2.03 -5.80 1.48
CA LEU A 28 1.04 -6.75 2.00
C LEU A 28 1.72 -7.86 2.81
N LEU A 29 2.77 -8.47 2.26
CA LEU A 29 3.53 -9.51 2.95
C LEU A 29 4.24 -8.98 4.21
N GLU A 30 4.92 -7.84 4.12
CA GLU A 30 5.69 -7.25 5.24
C GLU A 30 4.81 -6.85 6.41
N GLU A 31 3.65 -6.21 6.16
CA GLU A 31 2.80 -5.69 7.23
C GLU A 31 1.79 -6.73 7.77
N THR A 32 1.40 -7.74 6.98
CA THR A 32 0.32 -8.68 7.34
C THR A 32 0.71 -10.16 7.31
N GLY A 33 1.78 -10.52 6.61
CA GLY A 33 2.17 -11.91 6.38
C GLY A 33 1.33 -12.66 5.33
N ILE A 34 0.37 -12.01 4.66
CA ILE A 34 -0.43 -12.59 3.59
C ILE A 34 0.41 -12.68 2.31
N GLN A 35 0.47 -13.85 1.68
CA GLN A 35 1.24 -14.05 0.45
C GLN A 35 0.39 -13.75 -0.79
N SER A 36 1.05 -13.41 -1.90
CA SER A 36 0.38 -13.23 -3.20
C SER A 36 -0.34 -14.50 -3.68
N SER A 37 0.13 -15.68 -3.26
CA SER A 37 -0.53 -16.96 -3.53
C SER A 37 -1.91 -17.07 -2.85
N ASP A 38 -2.14 -16.34 -1.77
CA ASP A 38 -3.32 -16.46 -0.92
C ASP A 38 -4.47 -15.53 -1.37
N ILE A 39 -4.21 -14.70 -2.39
CA ILE A 39 -5.17 -13.71 -2.89
C ILE A 39 -5.41 -13.84 -4.40
N ASP A 40 -6.57 -13.36 -4.83
CA ASP A 40 -6.90 -13.08 -6.22
C ASP A 40 -7.03 -11.55 -6.39
N ILE A 41 -6.12 -10.95 -7.15
CA ILE A 41 -6.17 -9.51 -7.48
C ILE A 41 -7.21 -9.29 -8.57
N ASP A 42 -8.05 -8.27 -8.42
CA ASP A 42 -8.93 -7.81 -9.48
C ASP A 42 -8.10 -7.06 -10.53
N PRO A 43 -7.94 -7.61 -11.76
CA PRO A 43 -7.09 -7.00 -12.79
C PRO A 43 -7.67 -5.69 -13.34
N ASN A 44 -8.94 -5.39 -13.08
CA ASN A 44 -9.63 -4.20 -13.60
C ASN A 44 -9.71 -3.08 -12.57
N PHE A 45 -9.38 -3.35 -11.30
CA PHE A 45 -9.41 -2.34 -10.25
C PHE A 45 -8.02 -1.73 -10.03
N ARG A 46 -7.89 -0.44 -10.37
CA ARG A 46 -6.79 0.41 -9.96
C ARG A 46 -7.34 1.77 -9.56
N PHE A 47 -7.14 2.14 -8.31
CA PHE A 47 -7.49 3.46 -7.82
C PHE A 47 -6.20 4.27 -7.58
N GLU A 48 -6.20 5.53 -8.03
CA GLU A 48 -5.09 6.44 -7.83
C GLU A 48 -5.59 7.73 -7.19
N ASN A 49 -4.88 8.22 -6.17
CA ASN A 49 -5.13 9.51 -5.57
C ASN A 49 -3.81 10.25 -5.31
N THR A 50 -3.74 11.51 -5.72
CA THR A 50 -2.58 12.37 -5.49
C THR A 50 -2.94 13.49 -4.51
N TYR A 51 -2.12 13.66 -3.47
CA TYR A 51 -2.30 14.68 -2.44
C TYR A 51 -0.97 15.31 -2.02
N TYR A 52 -1.03 16.45 -1.33
CA TYR A 52 0.14 17.31 -1.07
C TYR A 52 0.32 17.57 0.44
N PRO A 53 0.72 16.56 1.23
CA PRO A 53 0.94 16.74 2.66
C PRO A 53 2.13 17.67 2.92
N LYS A 54 1.97 18.54 3.92
CA LYS A 54 3.07 19.34 4.48
C LYS A 54 3.86 18.54 5.51
N TYR A 55 5.17 18.59 5.41
CA TYR A 55 6.06 17.90 6.35
C TYR A 55 6.97 18.91 7.05
N LYS A 56 6.87 18.98 8.39
CA LYS A 56 7.75 19.83 9.21
C LYS A 56 9.24 19.55 8.98
N ARG A 57 9.61 18.29 8.74
CA ARG A 57 10.99 17.86 8.44
C ARG A 57 11.54 18.40 7.11
N PHE A 58 10.68 18.88 6.22
CA PHE A 58 11.05 19.51 4.95
C PHE A 58 10.74 21.01 5.00
N GLY A 59 11.00 21.67 6.13
CA GLY A 59 10.77 23.12 6.27
C GLY A 59 9.30 23.55 6.17
N GLY A 60 8.34 22.63 6.25
CA GLY A 60 6.92 22.91 6.03
C GLY A 60 6.48 22.87 4.56
N GLU A 61 7.37 22.45 3.66
CA GLU A 61 7.05 22.27 2.24
C GLU A 61 6.03 21.15 2.00
N THR A 62 5.25 21.33 0.93
CA THR A 62 4.33 20.31 0.40
C THR A 62 5.10 19.32 -0.43
N VAL A 63 4.97 18.04 -0.10
CA VAL A 63 5.52 16.95 -0.91
C VAL A 63 4.38 16.34 -1.71
N LYS A 64 4.53 16.22 -3.04
CA LYS A 64 3.56 15.48 -3.86
C LYS A 64 3.62 14.00 -3.46
N LYS A 65 2.49 13.42 -3.08
CA LYS A 65 2.35 11.99 -2.82
C LYS A 65 1.27 11.40 -3.71
N THR A 66 1.61 10.32 -4.39
CA THR A 66 0.65 9.50 -5.15
C THR A 66 0.44 8.20 -4.38
N LEU A 67 -0.83 7.87 -4.16
CA LEU A 67 -1.30 6.61 -3.56
C LEU A 67 -1.99 5.81 -4.66
N VAL A 68 -1.54 4.58 -4.87
CA VAL A 68 -2.16 3.62 -5.78
C VAL A 68 -2.70 2.46 -4.94
N ILE A 69 -3.96 2.09 -5.16
CA ILE A 69 -4.65 1.03 -4.43
C ILE A 69 -5.13 -0.01 -5.44
N PHE A 70 -4.88 -1.27 -5.11
CA PHE A 70 -5.41 -2.45 -5.80
C PHE A 70 -6.41 -3.16 -4.90
N LEU A 71 -7.34 -3.89 -5.52
CA LEU A 71 -8.32 -4.71 -4.82
C LEU A 71 -7.92 -6.17 -4.97
N ALA A 72 -7.93 -6.91 -3.87
CA ALA A 72 -7.70 -8.34 -3.88
C ALA A 72 -8.65 -9.06 -2.91
N ARG A 73 -9.01 -10.28 -3.28
CA ARG A 73 -9.84 -11.18 -2.47
C ARG A 73 -8.95 -12.27 -1.87
N LEU A 74 -9.07 -12.52 -0.57
CA LEU A 74 -8.49 -13.71 0.05
C LEU A 74 -9.21 -14.98 -0.46
N LYS A 75 -8.42 -15.96 -0.91
CA LYS A 75 -8.92 -17.23 -1.47
C LYS A 75 -9.60 -18.11 -0.43
N SER A 76 -9.11 -18.06 0.81
CA SER A 76 -9.63 -18.78 1.96
C SER A 76 -9.33 -17.99 3.23
N ASP A 77 -10.10 -18.22 4.29
CA ASP A 77 -9.70 -17.82 5.64
C ASP A 77 -8.50 -18.67 6.05
N SER A 78 -7.30 -18.23 5.66
CA SER A 78 -6.05 -18.74 6.22
C SER A 78 -5.84 -18.13 7.60
N THR A 79 -6.75 -18.44 8.53
CA THR A 79 -6.44 -18.38 9.96
C THR A 79 -5.35 -19.42 10.20
N LYS A 80 -4.10 -18.97 10.31
CA LYS A 80 -3.06 -19.71 11.03
C LYS A 80 -3.39 -19.72 12.51
#